data_AF-A7SIP2-F1
#
_entry.id   AF-A7SIP2-F1
#
_cell.length_a   1.000
_cell.length_b   1.000
_cell.length_c   1.000
_cell.angle_alpha   90.00
_cell.angle_beta   90.00
_cell.angle_gamma   90.00
#
_symmetry.space_group_name_H-M   'P 1'
#
loop_
_entity.id
_entity.type
_entity.pdbx_description
1 polymer ?
#
loop_
_entity_poly.entity_id
_entity_poly.type
_entity_poly.pdbx_seq_one_letter_code
_entity_poly.pdbx_strand_id
1 'polypeptide(L)'
;MGSQTLEILRQGVWASLTGGWFFDPHQEIFTNTFHFYLWIILLCLPFSLYLGAPPSNLVWALYAVFVGILFSVVKFLNYRLHLMFD
;
A
#
# COMPACT_ATOMS: atom_id res chain seq x y z
N MET A 1 -28.43 9.43 -9.33
CA MET A 1 -27.26 9.95 -10.08
C MET A 1 -26.09 10.33 -9.17
N GLY A 2 -26.30 10.97 -8.01
CA GLY A 2 -25.19 11.33 -7.11
C GLY A 2 -24.33 10.16 -6.58
N SER A 3 -24.90 8.96 -6.39
CA SER A 3 -24.12 7.81 -5.90
C SER A 3 -23.09 7.29 -6.91
N GLN A 4 -23.40 7.35 -8.21
CA GLN A 4 -22.47 6.94 -9.28
C GLN A 4 -21.28 7.89 -9.38
N THR A 5 -21.50 9.20 -9.26
CA THR A 5 -20.41 10.18 -9.21
C THR A 5 -19.53 9.98 -7.97
N LEU A 6 -20.13 9.67 -6.82
CA LEU A 6 -19.39 9.38 -5.59
C LEU A 6 -18.56 8.09 -5.71
N GLU A 7 -19.11 7.05 -6.36
CA GLU A 7 -18.39 5.81 -6.63
C GLU A 7 -17.20 6.03 -7.56
N ILE A 8 -17.36 6.82 -8.62
CA ILE A 8 -16.26 7.19 -9.53
C ILE A 8 -15.18 7.99 -8.79
N LEU A 9 -15.56 8.94 -7.92
CA LEU A 9 -14.59 9.68 -7.13
C LEU A 9 -13.86 8.76 -6.15
N ARG A 10 -14.55 7.82 -5.51
CA ARG A 10 -13.96 6.88 -4.55
C ARG A 10 -13.05 5.84 -5.22
N GLN A 11 -13.51 5.21 -6.29
CA GLN A 11 -12.77 4.14 -6.97
C GLN A 11 -11.77 4.67 -7.99
N GLY A 12 -12.02 5.84 -8.56
CA GLY A 12 -11.12 6.50 -9.52
C GLY A 12 -10.14 7.42 -8.82
N VAL A 13 -10.63 8.56 -8.31
CA VAL A 13 -9.76 9.64 -7.80
C VAL A 13 -9.07 9.22 -6.51
N TRP A 14 -9.83 8.76 -5.52
CA TRP A 14 -9.28 8.41 -4.21
C TRP A 14 -8.33 7.23 -4.29
N ALA A 15 -8.73 6.13 -4.95
CA ALA A 15 -7.85 4.99 -5.16
C ALA A 15 -6.55 5.38 -5.87
N SER A 16 -6.59 6.29 -6.87
CA SER A 16 -5.37 6.73 -7.55
C SER A 16 -4.41 7.51 -6.64
N LEU A 17 -4.93 8.30 -5.70
CA LEU A 17 -4.13 9.05 -4.72
C LEU A 17 -3.50 8.14 -3.66
N THR A 18 -4.15 7.04 -3.33
CA THR A 18 -3.77 6.13 -2.24
C THR A 18 -3.06 4.86 -2.71
N GLY A 19 -2.46 4.89 -3.91
CA GLY A 19 -1.75 3.73 -4.46
C GLY A 19 -2.66 2.52 -4.75
N GLY A 20 -3.95 2.77 -4.96
CA GLY A 20 -4.98 1.77 -5.27
C GLY A 20 -5.98 1.52 -4.14
N TRP A 21 -5.82 2.15 -2.97
CA TRP A 21 -6.69 1.87 -1.82
C TRP A 21 -8.01 2.65 -1.84
N PHE A 22 -9.11 1.92 -1.78
CA PHE A 22 -10.41 2.46 -1.41
C PHE A 22 -11.12 1.48 -0.49
N PHE A 23 -11.97 1.98 0.41
CA PHE A 23 -12.75 1.10 1.28
C PHE A 23 -13.84 0.38 0.46
N ASP A 24 -13.71 -0.95 0.36
CA ASP A 24 -14.69 -1.83 -0.27
C ASP A 24 -15.46 -2.63 0.79
N PRO A 25 -16.77 -2.37 0.99
CA PRO A 25 -17.59 -3.13 1.93
C PRO A 25 -17.74 -4.62 1.59
N HIS A 26 -17.43 -5.03 0.36
CA HIS A 26 -17.48 -6.43 -0.08
C HIS A 26 -16.24 -7.22 0.30
N GLN A 27 -15.15 -6.55 0.66
CA GLN A 27 -13.92 -7.16 1.11
C GLN A 27 -13.90 -7.25 2.64
N GLU A 28 -13.23 -8.28 3.16
CA GLU A 28 -13.00 -8.41 4.59
C GLU A 28 -12.32 -7.16 5.17
N ILE A 29 -12.66 -6.83 6.42
CA ILE A 29 -12.08 -5.68 7.13
C ILE A 29 -10.55 -5.79 7.15
N PHE A 30 -10.03 -7.00 7.33
CA PHE A 30 -8.59 -7.26 7.27
C PHE A 30 -7.95 -6.78 5.97
N THR A 31 -8.52 -7.11 4.81
CA THR A 31 -7.99 -6.72 3.50
C THR A 31 -7.98 -5.20 3.35
N ASN A 32 -9.08 -4.55 3.71
CA ASN A 32 -9.20 -3.09 3.66
C ASN A 32 -8.17 -2.40 4.57
N THR A 33 -8.04 -2.86 5.82
CA THR A 33 -7.13 -2.30 6.81
C THR A 33 -5.67 -2.57 6.47
N PHE A 34 -5.34 -3.78 6.03
CA PHE A 34 -3.98 -4.16 5.64
C PHE A 34 -3.48 -3.30 4.46
N HIS A 35 -4.29 -3.16 3.41
CA HIS A 35 -3.93 -2.33 2.26
C HIS A 35 -3.79 -0.85 2.67
N PHE A 36 -4.66 -0.32 3.53
CA PHE A 36 -4.53 1.04 4.04
C PHE A 36 -3.20 1.26 4.78
N TYR A 37 -2.83 0.36 5.70
CA TYR A 37 -1.57 0.46 6.44
C TYR A 37 -0.34 0.31 5.55
N LEU A 38 -0.39 -0.57 4.55
CA LEU A 38 0.68 -0.69 3.54
C LEU A 38 0.85 0.61 2.77
N TRP A 39 -0.24 1.28 2.39
CA TRP A 39 -0.14 2.57 1.74
C TRP A 39 0.46 3.65 2.67
N ILE A 40 -0.02 3.76 3.91
CA ILE A 40 0.47 4.74 4.89
C ILE A 40 1.96 4.54 5.17
N ILE A 41 2.44 3.30 5.38
CA ILE A 41 3.87 3.07 5.63
C ILE A 41 4.72 3.46 4.42
N LEU A 42 4.28 3.15 3.20
CA LEU A 42 4.99 3.51 1.97
C LEU A 42 5.00 5.02 1.73
N LEU A 43 3.96 5.74 2.14
CA LEU A 43 3.89 7.19 2.04
C LEU A 43 4.72 7.90 3.12
N CYS A 44 4.56 7.49 4.39
CA CYS A 44 5.15 8.19 5.53
C CYS A 44 6.64 7.87 5.72
N LEU A 45 7.07 6.64 5.46
CA LEU A 45 8.47 6.23 5.67
C LEU A 45 9.51 7.09 4.92
N PRO A 46 9.39 7.35 3.60
CA PRO A 46 10.37 8.21 2.91
C PRO A 46 10.35 9.64 3.44
N PHE A 47 9.18 10.16 3.83
CA PHE A 47 9.06 11.50 4.41
C PHE A 47 9.73 11.58 5.80
N SER A 48 9.50 10.59 6.66
CA SER A 48 10.15 10.51 7.96
C SER A 48 11.66 10.34 7.86
N LEU A 49 12.16 9.55 6.90
CA LEU A 49 13.60 9.41 6.67
C LEU A 49 14.22 10.71 6.17
N TYR A 50 13.53 11.45 5.29
CA TYR A 50 13.99 12.74 4.81
C TYR A 50 14.12 13.78 5.93
N LEU A 51 13.18 13.79 6.89
CA LEU A 51 13.21 14.75 8.01
C LEU A 51 14.16 14.33 9.14
N GLY A 52 14.28 13.03 9.42
CA GLY A 52 14.96 12.52 10.61
C GLY A 52 16.40 12.06 10.39
N ALA A 53 16.81 11.79 9.14
CA ALA A 53 18.14 11.28 8.83
C ALA A 53 18.97 12.30 8.03
N PRO A 54 20.30 12.36 8.24
CA PRO A 54 21.17 13.14 7.38
C PRO A 54 21.12 12.60 5.94
N PRO A 55 21.27 13.46 4.92
CA PRO A 55 21.25 13.04 3.53
C PRO A 55 22.43 12.09 3.26
N SER A 56 22.12 10.82 3.04
CA SER A 56 23.11 9.76 2.81
C SER A 56 22.58 8.74 1.81
N ASN A 57 23.42 8.34 0.87
CA ASN A 57 23.10 7.29 -0.11
C ASN A 57 22.79 5.95 0.57
N LEU A 58 23.39 5.70 1.74
CA LEU A 58 23.13 4.48 2.51
C LEU A 58 21.69 4.41 3.03
N VAL A 59 21.13 5.52 3.52
CA VAL A 59 19.76 5.58 4.03
C VAL A 59 18.76 5.27 2.92
N TRP A 60 18.96 5.85 1.74
CA TRP A 60 18.12 5.59 0.57
C TRP A 60 18.26 4.15 0.05
N ALA A 61 19.47 3.59 0.06
CA ALA A 61 19.70 2.19 -0.31
C ALA A 61 18.98 1.23 0.66
N LEU A 62 19.07 1.45 1.97
CA LEU A 62 18.37 0.66 2.97
C LEU A 62 16.85 0.77 2.84
N TYR A 63 16.34 1.97 2.57
CA TYR A 63 14.93 2.19 2.27
C TYR A 63 14.48 1.40 1.04
N ALA A 64 15.24 1.45 -0.06
CA ALA A 64 14.92 0.70 -1.27
C ALA A 64 14.91 -0.83 -1.03
N VAL A 65 15.87 -1.34 -0.26
CA VAL A 65 15.92 -2.75 0.16
C VAL A 65 14.70 -3.11 1.01
N PHE A 66 14.34 -2.28 1.99
CA PHE A 66 13.16 -2.49 2.83
C PHE A 66 11.87 -2.58 2.00
N VAL A 67 11.66 -1.65 1.07
CA VAL A 67 10.51 -1.67 0.15
C VAL A 67 10.52 -2.94 -0.70
N GLY A 68 11.67 -3.33 -1.26
CA GLY A 68 11.81 -4.55 -2.04
C GLY A 68 11.46 -5.82 -1.25
N ILE A 69 11.93 -5.93 -0.01
CA ILE A 69 11.59 -7.05 0.88
C ILE A 69 10.10 -7.07 1.18
N LEU A 70 9.51 -5.92 1.52
CA LEU A 70 8.08 -5.80 1.83
C LEU A 70 7.20 -6.29 0.66
N PHE A 71 7.46 -5.82 -0.57
CA PHE A 71 6.74 -6.30 -1.75
C PHE A 71 6.99 -7.79 -2.03
N SER A 72 8.22 -8.27 -1.82
CA SER A 72 8.57 -9.68 -2.01
C SER A 72 7.81 -10.58 -1.05
N VAL A 73 7.70 -10.20 0.24
CA VAL A 73 6.93 -10.93 1.25
C VAL A 73 5.46 -10.96 0.88
N VAL A 74 4.85 -9.83 0.51
CA VAL A 74 3.44 -9.77 0.11
C VAL A 74 3.17 -10.68 -1.10
N LYS A 75 4.01 -10.62 -2.14
CA LYS A 75 3.88 -11.49 -3.32
C LYS A 75 4.09 -12.97 -2.97
N PHE A 76 5.07 -13.28 -2.13
CA PHE A 76 5.34 -14.65 -1.72
C PHE A 76 4.17 -15.24 -0.94
N LEU A 77 3.61 -14.49 0.02
CA LEU A 77 2.43 -14.92 0.78
C LEU A 77 1.23 -15.14 -0.14
N ASN A 78 0.98 -14.21 -1.07
CA ASN A 78 -0.11 -14.35 -2.05
C ASN A 78 0.06 -15.61 -2.91
N TYR A 79 1.28 -15.85 -3.42
CA TYR A 79 1.60 -17.06 -4.19
C TYR A 79 1.36 -18.34 -3.38
N ARG A 80 1.79 -18.37 -2.11
CA ARG A 80 1.60 -19.53 -1.24
C ARG A 80 0.14 -19.78 -0.91
N LEU A 81 -0.66 -18.74 -0.73
CA LEU A 81 -2.10 -18.87 -0.53
C LEU A 81 -2.78 -19.39 -1.79
N HIS A 82 -2.42 -18.87 -2.97
CA HIS A 82 -2.98 -19.34 -4.23
C HIS A 82 -2.70 -20.84 -4.44
N LEU A 83 -1.46 -21.29 -4.23
CA LEU A 83 -1.11 -22.71 -4.30
C LEU A 83 -1.80 -23.62 -3.27
N MET A 84 -2.28 -23.07 -2.15
CA MET A 84 -2.95 -23.84 -1.10
C MET A 84 -4.46 -24.00 -1.39
N PHE A 85 -5.05 -23.02 -2.08
CA PHE A 85 -6.48 -22.97 -2.38
C PHE A 85 -6.84 -23.41 -3.80
N ASP A 86 -5.85 -23.55 -4.68
CA ASP A 86 -5.94 -24.27 -5.97
C ASP A 86 -5.72 -25.78 -5.76
#